data_AF-A0A953PC44-F1
#
_entry.id   AF-A0A953PC44-F1
#
_cell.length_a   1.000
_cell.length_b   1.000
_cell.length_c   1.000
_cell.angle_alpha   90.00
_cell.angle_beta   90.00
_cell.angle_gamma   90.00
#
_symmetry.space_group_name_H-M   'P 1'
#
loop_
_entity.id
_entity.type
_entity.pdbx_description
1 polymer ?
#
loop_
_entity_poly.entity_id
_entity_poly.type
_entity_poly.pdbx_seq_one_letter_code
_entity_poly.pdbx_strand_id
1 'polypeptide(L)' 'MRSDRVFDALHTLRNRYMLCQLASKATRKFHRPNTRIQETMNQVFDKIADAERHDILSEPEHFAEAQRRAA' A
#
# COMPACT_ATOMS: atom_id res chain seq x y z
N MET A 1 3.03 13.20 -12.47
CA MET A 1 3.35 11.97 -13.25
C MET A 1 3.27 10.74 -12.33
N ARG A 2 3.35 9.50 -12.83
CA ARG A 2 3.37 8.31 -11.96
C ARG A 2 4.67 8.19 -11.16
N SER A 3 5.79 8.58 -11.77
CA SER A 3 7.09 8.67 -11.12
C SER A 3 7.04 9.47 -9.82
N ASP A 4 6.35 10.60 -9.84
CA ASP A 4 6.30 11.55 -8.73
C ASP A 4 5.59 10.91 -7.54
N ARG A 5 4.44 10.25 -7.77
CA ARG A 5 3.73 9.49 -6.74
C ARG A 5 4.57 8.37 -6.11
N VAL A 6 5.38 7.69 -6.92
CA VAL A 6 6.29 6.65 -6.41
C VAL A 6 7.38 7.28 -5.56
N PHE A 7 7.91 8.43 -5.97
CA PHE A 7 8.93 9.17 -5.22
C PHE A 7 8.38 9.69 -3.88
N ASP A 8 7.15 10.21 -3.87
CA ASP A 8 6.49 10.68 -2.65
C ASP A 8 6.21 9.51 -1.70
N ALA A 9 5.67 8.40 -2.20
CA ALA A 9 5.45 7.19 -1.41
C ALA A 9 6.76 6.61 -0.81
N LEU A 10 7.90 6.78 -1.50
CA LEU A 10 9.21 6.35 -0.99
C LEU A 10 9.71 7.18 0.19
N HIS A 11 9.26 8.43 0.36
CA HIS A 11 9.59 9.22 1.54
C HIS A 11 8.97 8.60 2.80
N THR A 12 7.71 8.20 2.71
CA THR A 12 7.01 7.50 3.80
C THR A 12 7.58 6.10 4.01
N LEU A 13 7.72 5.33 2.92
CA LEU A 13 8.14 3.93 2.96
C LEU A 13 9.42 3.69 2.15
N ARG A 14 10.56 4.05 2.75
CA ARG A 14 11.90 3.90 2.13
C ARG A 14 12.28 2.48 1.66
N ASN A 15 11.67 1.43 2.22
CA ASN A 15 11.92 0.06 1.77
C ASN A 15 11.14 -0.22 0.47
N ARG A 16 11.87 -0.22 -0.66
CA ARG A 16 11.32 -0.39 -2.00
C ARG A 16 10.63 -1.74 -2.20
N TYR A 17 11.15 -2.82 -1.61
CA TYR A 17 10.54 -4.14 -1.72
C TYR A 17 9.19 -4.19 -1.01
N MET A 18 9.12 -3.62 0.19
CA MET A 18 7.88 -3.54 0.96
C MET A 18 6.86 -2.63 0.28
N LEU A 19 7.30 -1.49 -0.28
CA LEU A 19 6.44 -0.62 -1.07
C LEU A 19 5.80 -1.35 -2.24
N CYS A 20 6.59 -2.10 -3.01
CA CYS A 20 6.07 -2.89 -4.13
C CYS A 20 5.06 -3.95 -3.67
N GLN A 21 5.35 -4.67 -2.58
CA GLN A 21 4.45 -5.70 -2.05
C GLN A 21 3.13 -5.11 -1.57
N LEU A 22 3.19 -4.04 -0.76
CA LEU A 22 2.00 -3.36 -0.24
C LEU A 22 1.18 -2.74 -1.38
N ALA A 23 1.83 -2.02 -2.30
CA ALA A 23 1.15 -1.43 -3.45
C ALA A 23 0.49 -2.49 -4.32
N SER A 24 1.15 -3.63 -4.56
CA SER A 24 0.57 -4.76 -5.31
C SER A 24 -0.65 -5.37 -4.60
N LYS A 25 -0.55 -5.62 -3.29
CA LYS A 25 -1.64 -6.17 -2.47
C LYS A 25 -2.84 -5.24 -2.42
N ALA A 26 -2.60 -3.96 -2.13
CA ALA A 26 -3.64 -2.93 -2.06
C ALA A 26 -4.28 -2.69 -3.43
N THR A 27 -3.49 -2.63 -4.51
CA THR A 27 -4.03 -2.46 -5.86
C THR A 27 -4.98 -3.60 -6.21
N ARG A 28 -4.62 -4.87 -5.95
CA ARG A 28 -5.52 -6.01 -6.18
C ARG A 28 -6.77 -5.95 -5.30
N LYS A 29 -6.64 -5.58 -4.03
CA LYS A 29 -7.76 -5.49 -3.06
C LYS A 29 -8.78 -4.41 -3.45
N PHE A 30 -8.32 -3.26 -3.94
CA PHE A 30 -9.17 -2.10 -4.19
C PHE A 30 -9.55 -1.88 -5.66
N HIS A 31 -8.99 -2.67 -6.58
CA HIS A 31 -9.35 -2.58 -7.98
C HIS A 31 -10.80 -3.00 -8.21
N ARG A 32 -11.52 -2.25 -9.05
CA ARG A 32 -12.92 -2.50 -9.40
C ARG A 32 -13.00 -2.96 -10.86
N PRO A 33 -13.95 -3.85 -11.21
CA PRO A 33 -14.20 -4.18 -12.61
C PRO A 33 -14.48 -2.91 -13.44
N ASN A 34 -14.09 -2.95 -14.72
CA ASN A 34 -14.30 -1.85 -15.68
C ASN A 34 -13.62 -0.51 -15.32
N THR A 35 -12.62 -0.50 -14.45
CA THR A 35 -11.74 0.67 -14.25
C THR A 35 -10.33 0.39 -14.76
N ARG A 36 -9.52 1.43 -14.99
CA ARG A 36 -8.10 1.23 -15.29
C ARG A 36 -7.36 0.86 -14.02
N ILE A 37 -6.64 -0.26 -14.03
CA ILE A 37 -5.76 -0.66 -12.92
C ILE A 37 -4.74 0.45 -12.57
N GLN A 38 -4.35 1.27 -13.55
CA GLN A 38 -3.43 2.36 -13.32
C GLN A 38 -3.99 3.43 -12.38
N GLU A 39 -5.29 3.67 -12.42
CA GLU A 39 -5.97 4.65 -11.56
C GLU A 39 -5.98 4.16 -10.12
N THR A 40 -6.37 2.90 -9.89
CA THR A 40 -6.30 2.28 -8.55
C THR A 40 -4.87 2.30 -8.00
N MET A 41 -3.88 1.93 -8.82
CA MET A 41 -2.49 1.94 -8.40
C MET A 41 -2.00 3.36 -8.03
N ASN A 42 -2.41 4.38 -8.79
CA ASN A 42 -2.04 5.76 -8.46
C ASN A 42 -2.66 6.19 -7.12
N GLN A 43 -3.94 5.89 -6.89
CA GLN A 43 -4.61 6.17 -5.62
C GLN A 43 -3.95 5.44 -4.44
N VAL A 44 -3.46 4.22 -4.66
CA VAL A 44 -2.71 3.47 -3.64
C VAL A 44 -1.39 4.16 -3.30
N PHE A 45 -0.66 4.66 -4.30
CA PHE A 45 0.57 5.43 -4.03
C PHE A 45 0.27 6.74 -3.30
N ASP A 46 -0.77 7.47 -3.70
CA ASP A 46 -1.20 8.70 -3.04
C ASP A 46 -1.52 8.42 -1.55
N LYS A 47 -2.27 7.35 -1.26
CA LYS A 47 -2.55 6.93 0.12
C LYS A 47 -1.32 6.53 0.95
N ILE A 48 -0.31 5.94 0.31
CA ILE A 48 0.94 5.58 1.00
C ILE A 48 1.77 6.83 1.27
N ALA A 49 1.75 7.81 0.38
CA ALA A 49 2.45 9.09 0.57
C ALA A 49 1.83 9.89 1.72
N ASP A 50 0.49 9.94 1.80
CA ASP A 50 -0.24 10.73 2.81
C ASP A 50 -0.32 10.07 4.20
N ALA A 51 0.03 8.79 4.32
CA ALA A 51 -0.08 8.07 5.58
C ALA A 51 1.16 8.28 6.48
N GLU A 52 0.96 8.23 7.79
CA GLU A 52 2.07 8.14 8.72
C GLU A 52 2.75 6.78 8.60
N ARG A 53 4.08 6.78 8.61
CA ARG A 53 4.87 5.53 8.43
C ARG A 53 4.46 4.46 9.44
N HIS A 54 4.16 4.86 10.67
CA HIS A 54 3.72 3.95 11.73
C HIS A 54 2.44 3.20 11.36
N ASP A 55 1.46 3.87 10.74
CA ASP A 55 0.15 3.31 10.41
C ASP A 55 0.21 2.30 9.26
N ILE A 56 1.18 2.46 8.36
CA ILE A 56 1.43 1.48 7.28
C ILE A 56 2.05 0.20 7.84
N LEU A 57 2.87 0.31 8.89
CA LEU A 57 3.64 -0.79 9.47
C LEU A 57 2.90 -1.53 10.58
N SER A 58 1.81 -0.99 11.11
CA SER A 58 0.98 -1.63 12.14
C SER A 58 0.00 -2.67 11.57
N GLU A 59 -0.47 -2.52 10.33
CA GLU A 59 -1.35 -3.51 9.66
C GLU A 59 -0.78 -4.95 9.58
N PRO A 60 0.52 -5.18 9.28
CA PRO A 60 1.14 -6.51 9.34
C PRO A 60 1.07 -7.16 10.73
N GLU A 61 1.24 -6.40 11.80
CA GLU A 61 1.22 -6.94 13.17
C GLU A 61 -0.18 -7.36 13.58
N HIS A 62 -1.19 -6.54 13.26
CA HIS A 62 -2.59 -6.88 13.51
C HIS A 62 -3.08 -8.08 12.70
N PHE A 63 -2.62 -8.24 11.45
CA PHE A 63 -2.99 -9.41 10.64
C PHE A 63 -2.35 -10.70 11.21
N ALA A 64 -1.08 -10.64 11.61
CA ALA A 64 -0.38 -11.78 12.21
C ALA A 64 -0.92 -12.15 13.61
N GLU A 65 -1.41 -11.16 14.37
CA GLU A 65 -2.03 -11.38 15.68
C GLU A 65 -3.46 -11.91 15.54
N ALA A 66 -4.27 -11.36 14.61
CA ALA A 66 -5.61 -11.86 14.31
C ALA A 66 -5.58 -13.31 13.82
N GLN A 67 -4.59 -13.68 13.00
CA GLN A 67 -4.40 -15.05 12.53
C GLN A 67 -3.98 -16.01 13.67
N ARG A 68 -3.23 -15.52 14.68
CA ARG A 68 -2.84 -16.29 15.87
C ARG A 68 -4.00 -16.53 16.84
N ARG A 69 -4.94 -15.57 16.98
CA ARG A 69 -6.11 -15.71 17.86
C ARG A 69 -7.22 -16.59 17.29
N ALA A 70 -7.18 -16.87 15.98
CA ALA A 70 -8.20 -17.66 15.28
C ALA A 70 -7.83 -19.15 15.11
N ALA A 71 -6.64 -19.57 15.54
CA ALA A 71 -6.14 -20.95 15.52
C ALA A 71 -6.19 -21.57 16.92
#